data_AF-A0A2E4X4L3-F1
#
_entry.id   AF-A0A2E4X4L3-F1
#
_cell.length_a   1.000
_cell.length_b   1.000
_cell.length_c   1.000
_cell.angle_alpha   90.00
_cell.angle_beta   90.00
_cell.angle_gamma   90.00
#
_symmetry.space_group_name_H-M   'P 1'
#
loop_
_entity.id
_entity.type
_entity.pdbx_description
1 polymer ?
#
loop_
_entity_poly.entity_id
_entity_poly.type
_entity_poly.pdbx_seq_one_letter_code
_entity_poly.pdbx_strand_id
1 'polypeptide(L)'
;MPLLEGKKEKNIDILQKEISSIPEKYKNKWLIEFSKKIGLNKIYPENEVLINRFLEILESENLDFTNSFRGLIQEVENSNQLISKTDTFNNWKNDWKRLFKNKSSKEEVCKTISSNNPAFIMRNHLVEKIIQELLIDKKDTLNKALVCVEKPFEKIKHYENMYIGPTKEQEVLKTFCGT
;
A
#
# COMPACT_ATOMS: atom_id res chain seq x y z
N MET A 1 38.10 -2.65 -9.73
CA MET A 1 37.12 -3.00 -8.69
C MET A 1 37.83 -3.02 -7.35
N PRO A 2 37.94 -1.88 -6.66
CA PRO A 2 38.78 -1.75 -5.45
C PRO A 2 38.12 -2.33 -4.19
N LEU A 3 36.82 -2.62 -4.22
CA LEU A 3 36.02 -2.98 -3.06
C LEU A 3 35.94 -4.50 -2.79
N LEU A 4 36.44 -5.33 -3.70
CA LEU A 4 36.44 -6.79 -3.56
C LEU A 4 37.88 -7.30 -3.70
N GLU A 5 38.39 -7.97 -2.66
CA GLU A 5 39.68 -8.64 -2.69
C GLU A 5 39.65 -9.82 -3.66
N GLY A 6 40.64 -9.95 -4.55
CA GLY A 6 40.78 -11.09 -5.47
C GLY A 6 40.89 -10.75 -6.96
N LYS A 7 40.91 -11.79 -7.81
CA LYS A 7 41.02 -11.65 -9.28
C LYS A 7 39.76 -11.00 -9.85
N LYS A 8 39.96 -10.03 -10.74
CA LYS A 8 38.90 -9.23 -11.38
C LYS A 8 37.78 -10.08 -12.01
N GLU A 9 38.13 -11.14 -12.73
CA GLU A 9 37.16 -12.06 -13.38
C GLU A 9 36.28 -12.77 -12.33
N LYS A 10 36.89 -13.32 -11.27
CA LYS A 10 36.16 -13.95 -10.17
C LYS A 10 35.21 -12.98 -9.47
N ASN A 11 35.61 -11.71 -9.34
CA ASN A 11 34.77 -10.69 -8.71
C ASN A 11 33.60 -10.26 -9.62
N ILE A 12 33.78 -10.29 -10.94
CA ILE A 12 32.69 -10.05 -11.91
C ILE A 12 31.66 -11.17 -11.80
N ASP A 13 32.09 -12.43 -11.76
CA ASP A 13 31.19 -13.58 -11.65
C ASP A 13 30.36 -13.54 -10.35
N ILE A 14 30.99 -13.17 -9.22
CA ILE A 14 30.29 -13.01 -7.93
C ILE A 14 29.21 -11.92 -8.02
N LEU A 15 29.56 -10.74 -8.56
CA LEU A 15 28.62 -9.63 -8.69
C LEU A 15 27.48 -9.98 -9.66
N GLN A 16 27.79 -10.62 -10.78
CA GLN A 16 26.79 -11.02 -11.76
C GLN A 16 25.81 -12.02 -11.15
N LYS A 17 26.31 -13.00 -10.40
CA LYS A 17 25.46 -13.96 -9.68
C LYS A 17 24.54 -13.27 -8.67
N GLU A 18 25.04 -12.31 -7.90
CA GLU A 18 24.21 -11.57 -6.95
C GLU A 18 23.13 -10.72 -7.65
N ILE A 19 23.49 -9.99 -8.71
CA ILE A 19 22.54 -9.18 -9.49
C ILE A 19 21.47 -10.06 -10.13
N SER A 20 21.87 -11.20 -10.72
CA SER A 20 20.94 -12.15 -11.31
C SER A 20 19.95 -12.76 -10.30
N SER A 21 20.26 -12.73 -9.00
CA SER A 21 19.34 -13.19 -7.95
C SER A 21 18.30 -12.15 -7.50
N ILE A 22 18.50 -10.87 -7.84
CA ILE A 22 17.62 -9.77 -7.39
C ILE A 22 16.16 -9.97 -7.83
N PRO A 23 15.84 -10.33 -9.09
CA PRO A 23 14.45 -10.48 -9.52
C PRO A 23 13.68 -11.53 -8.71
N GLU A 24 14.31 -12.66 -8.40
CA GLU A 24 13.70 -13.72 -7.59
C GLU A 24 13.50 -13.27 -6.14
N LYS A 25 14.53 -12.64 -5.53
CA LYS A 25 14.43 -12.08 -4.17
C LYS A 25 13.32 -11.03 -4.08
N TYR A 26 13.23 -10.15 -5.08
CA TYR A 26 12.18 -9.15 -5.19
C TYR A 26 10.81 -9.80 -5.31
N LYS A 27 10.62 -10.73 -6.25
CA LYS A 27 9.34 -11.43 -6.46
C LYS A 27 8.87 -12.12 -5.18
N ASN A 28 9.76 -12.82 -4.50
CA ASN A 28 9.45 -13.50 -3.24
C ASN A 28 9.04 -12.52 -2.14
N LYS A 29 9.77 -11.41 -1.98
CA LYS A 29 9.41 -10.37 -1.00
C LYS A 29 8.12 -9.65 -1.36
N TRP A 30 7.92 -9.30 -2.62
CA TRP A 30 6.68 -8.72 -3.12
C TRP A 30 5.48 -9.62 -2.81
N LEU A 31 5.58 -10.92 -3.10
CA LEU A 31 4.50 -11.86 -2.84
C LEU A 31 4.20 -11.98 -1.35
N ILE A 32 5.22 -12.03 -0.49
CA ILE A 32 5.05 -12.05 0.97
C ILE A 32 4.32 -10.78 1.44
N GLU A 33 4.80 -9.61 1.06
CA GLU A 33 4.24 -8.35 1.55
C GLU A 33 2.83 -8.11 1.01
N PHE A 34 2.59 -8.31 -0.28
CA PHE A 34 1.26 -8.12 -0.86
C PHE A 34 0.24 -9.15 -0.41
N SER A 35 0.66 -10.37 -0.06
CA SER A 35 -0.22 -11.34 0.59
C SER A 35 -0.76 -10.80 1.92
N LYS A 36 0.10 -10.18 2.73
CA LYS A 36 -0.33 -9.55 3.99
C LYS A 36 -1.24 -8.36 3.73
N LYS A 37 -1.00 -7.58 2.66
CA LYS A 37 -1.87 -6.44 2.29
C LYS A 37 -3.31 -6.88 2.00
N ILE A 38 -3.52 -8.08 1.45
CA ILE A 38 -4.86 -8.67 1.26
C ILE A 38 -5.33 -9.54 2.45
N GLY A 39 -4.62 -9.50 3.58
CA GLY A 39 -5.02 -10.15 4.83
C GLY A 39 -4.60 -11.62 4.97
N LEU A 40 -3.68 -12.10 4.14
CA LEU A 40 -3.18 -13.48 4.17
C LEU A 40 -1.75 -13.53 4.72
N ASN A 41 -1.57 -14.14 5.89
CA ASN A 41 -0.24 -14.30 6.52
C ASN A 41 0.62 -15.42 5.90
N LYS A 42 0.02 -16.22 5.02
CA LYS A 42 0.69 -17.32 4.32
C LYS A 42 0.51 -17.15 2.82
N ILE A 43 1.45 -17.71 2.07
CA ILE A 43 1.40 -17.75 0.61
C ILE A 43 0.66 -19.01 0.19
N TYR A 44 -0.38 -18.84 -0.62
CA TYR A 44 -1.08 -19.91 -1.32
C TYR A 44 -0.87 -19.76 -2.84
N PRO A 45 -1.07 -20.83 -3.64
CA PRO A 45 -0.95 -20.76 -5.10
C PRO A 45 -1.78 -19.63 -5.74
N GLU A 46 -2.90 -19.27 -5.13
CA GLU A 46 -3.83 -18.26 -5.63
C GLU A 46 -3.41 -16.81 -5.32
N ASN A 47 -2.46 -16.58 -4.40
CA ASN A 47 -2.13 -15.24 -3.92
C ASN A 47 -1.63 -14.34 -5.04
N GLU A 48 -0.68 -14.81 -5.86
CA GLU A 48 -0.09 -14.00 -6.94
C GLU A 48 -1.16 -13.52 -7.92
N VAL A 49 -2.08 -14.42 -8.32
CA VAL A 49 -3.18 -14.09 -9.24
C VAL A 49 -4.15 -13.09 -8.61
N LEU A 50 -4.53 -13.28 -7.34
CA LEU A 50 -5.42 -12.34 -6.65
C LEU A 50 -4.79 -10.97 -6.48
N ILE A 51 -3.50 -10.90 -6.16
CA ILE A 51 -2.78 -9.63 -5.97
C ILE A 51 -2.71 -8.88 -7.30
N ASN A 52 -2.28 -9.53 -8.39
CA ASN A 52 -2.17 -8.89 -9.70
C ASN A 52 -3.53 -8.41 -10.21
N ARG A 53 -4.58 -9.24 -10.12
CA ARG A 53 -5.95 -8.83 -10.49
C ARG A 53 -6.43 -7.62 -9.68
N PHE A 54 -6.10 -7.56 -8.38
CA PHE A 54 -6.48 -6.40 -7.58
C PHE A 54 -5.75 -5.14 -8.05
N LEU A 55 -4.45 -5.23 -8.32
CA LEU A 55 -3.67 -4.11 -8.84
C LEU A 55 -4.19 -3.61 -10.19
N GLU A 56 -4.56 -4.52 -11.10
CA GLU A 56 -5.19 -4.20 -12.38
C GLU A 56 -6.54 -3.48 -12.20
N ILE A 57 -7.34 -3.89 -11.20
CA ILE A 57 -8.58 -3.18 -10.84
C ILE A 57 -8.27 -1.77 -10.34
N LEU A 58 -7.29 -1.62 -9.45
CA LEU A 58 -6.90 -0.30 -8.94
C LEU A 58 -6.47 0.64 -10.08
N GLU A 59 -5.69 0.14 -11.03
CA GLU A 59 -5.22 0.88 -12.18
C GLU A 59 -6.38 1.26 -13.12
N SER A 60 -7.16 0.27 -13.57
CA SER A 60 -8.24 0.48 -14.55
C SER A 60 -9.36 1.38 -14.05
N GLU A 61 -9.61 1.38 -12.75
CA GLU A 61 -10.65 2.20 -12.12
C GLU A 61 -10.10 3.48 -11.46
N ASN A 62 -8.79 3.73 -11.56
CA ASN A 62 -8.09 4.86 -10.93
C ASN A 62 -8.40 4.97 -9.42
N LEU A 63 -8.37 3.83 -8.71
CA LEU A 63 -8.68 3.76 -7.29
C LEU A 63 -7.47 4.11 -6.45
N ASP A 64 -7.72 4.77 -5.32
CA ASP A 64 -6.67 5.14 -4.38
C ASP A 64 -6.00 3.88 -3.79
N PHE A 65 -4.71 3.69 -4.08
CA PHE A 65 -3.98 2.49 -3.66
C PHE A 65 -4.06 2.23 -2.15
N THR A 66 -3.73 3.24 -1.33
CA THR A 66 -3.66 3.08 0.13
C THR A 66 -5.03 2.80 0.72
N ASN A 67 -6.03 3.61 0.34
CA ASN A 67 -7.39 3.51 0.86
C ASN A 67 -8.09 2.25 0.35
N SER A 68 -7.79 1.76 -0.85
CA SER A 68 -8.38 0.53 -1.37
C SER A 68 -7.88 -0.70 -0.61
N PHE A 69 -6.57 -0.83 -0.40
CA PHE A 69 -6.03 -1.91 0.43
C PHE A 69 -6.54 -1.86 1.87
N ARG A 70 -6.58 -0.66 2.48
CA ARG A 70 -7.12 -0.47 3.83
C ARG A 70 -8.64 -0.77 3.88
N GLY A 71 -9.35 -0.41 2.81
CA GLY A 71 -10.79 -0.59 2.65
C GLY A 71 -11.23 -2.05 2.62
N LEU A 72 -10.31 -2.99 2.37
CA LEU A 72 -10.63 -4.43 2.42
C LEU A 72 -11.20 -4.86 3.78
N ILE A 73 -10.86 -4.16 4.87
CA ILE A 73 -11.47 -4.36 6.21
C ILE A 73 -13.00 -4.26 6.12
N GLN A 74 -13.52 -3.24 5.44
CA GLN A 74 -14.94 -3.00 5.27
C GLN A 74 -15.62 -4.13 4.48
N GLU A 75 -14.91 -4.69 3.50
CA GLU A 75 -15.39 -5.84 2.75
C GLU A 75 -15.42 -7.12 3.61
N VAL A 76 -14.47 -7.34 4.53
CA VAL A 76 -14.51 -8.46 5.50
C VAL A 76 -15.70 -8.31 6.46
N GLU A 77 -15.92 -7.09 6.94
CA GLU A 77 -16.98 -6.72 7.88
C GLU A 77 -18.37 -6.68 7.21
N ASN A 78 -18.44 -6.74 5.88
CA ASN A 78 -19.65 -6.55 5.08
C ASN A 78 -20.35 -5.21 5.38
N SER A 79 -19.59 -4.14 5.51
CA SER A 79 -20.15 -2.80 5.66
C SER A 79 -20.65 -2.26 4.31
N ASN A 80 -21.43 -1.17 4.36
CA ASN A 80 -21.98 -0.53 3.15
C ASN A 80 -20.94 0.30 2.37
N GLN A 81 -19.70 0.41 2.86
CA GLN A 81 -18.67 1.20 2.21
C GLN A 81 -17.94 0.35 1.16
N LEU A 82 -18.23 0.64 -0.11
CA LEU A 82 -17.68 -0.10 -1.25
C LEU A 82 -16.38 0.52 -1.74
N ILE A 83 -15.39 -0.34 -2.00
CA ILE A 83 -14.15 0.04 -2.71
C ILE A 83 -14.47 0.36 -4.18
N SER A 84 -15.27 -0.50 -4.80
CA SER A 84 -15.76 -0.36 -6.16
C SER A 84 -17.12 -1.03 -6.30
N LYS A 85 -17.87 -0.61 -7.33
CA LYS A 85 -19.18 -1.16 -7.71
C LYS A 85 -19.11 -2.01 -8.98
N THR A 86 -17.95 -2.18 -9.59
CA THR A 86 -17.82 -2.94 -10.85
C THR A 86 -18.01 -4.44 -10.63
N ASP A 87 -18.50 -5.11 -11.65
CA ASP A 87 -18.59 -6.58 -11.64
C ASP A 87 -17.21 -7.23 -11.54
N THR A 88 -16.19 -6.63 -12.16
CA THR A 88 -14.79 -7.06 -12.06
C THR A 88 -14.31 -7.11 -10.61
N PHE A 89 -14.54 -6.03 -9.85
CA PHE A 89 -14.21 -6.00 -8.44
C PHE A 89 -15.06 -6.97 -7.62
N ASN A 90 -16.37 -7.08 -7.88
CA ASN A 90 -17.23 -8.01 -7.17
C ASN A 90 -16.80 -9.47 -7.37
N ASN A 91 -16.42 -9.84 -8.59
CA ASN A 91 -15.90 -11.17 -8.91
C ASN A 91 -14.58 -11.44 -8.17
N TRP A 92 -13.63 -10.50 -8.23
CA TRP A 92 -12.38 -10.59 -7.48
C TRP A 92 -12.63 -10.73 -5.97
N LYS A 93 -13.51 -9.91 -5.41
CA LYS A 93 -13.88 -9.93 -4.00
C LYS A 93 -14.44 -11.29 -3.58
N ASN A 94 -15.28 -11.91 -4.42
CA ASN A 94 -15.85 -13.22 -4.13
C ASN A 94 -14.77 -14.31 -4.09
N ASP A 95 -13.83 -14.29 -5.05
CA ASP A 95 -12.69 -15.22 -5.07
C ASP A 95 -11.80 -15.04 -3.84
N TRP A 96 -11.46 -13.79 -3.49
CA TRP A 96 -10.67 -13.45 -2.31
C TRP A 96 -11.37 -13.86 -1.01
N LYS A 97 -12.67 -13.57 -0.86
CA LYS A 97 -13.48 -14.00 0.29
C LYS A 97 -13.53 -15.51 0.43
N ARG A 98 -13.64 -16.24 -0.69
CA ARG A 98 -13.59 -17.71 -0.68
C ARG A 98 -12.24 -18.21 -0.18
N LEU A 99 -11.14 -17.60 -0.64
CA LEU A 99 -9.80 -17.99 -0.21
C LEU A 99 -9.60 -17.78 1.30
N PHE A 100 -9.86 -16.58 1.83
CA PHE A 100 -9.53 -16.33 3.25
C PHE A 100 -10.47 -17.08 4.20
N LYS A 101 -11.75 -17.27 3.87
CA LYS A 101 -12.70 -18.02 4.73
C LYS A 101 -12.25 -19.45 4.99
N ASN A 102 -11.47 -20.04 4.07
CA ASN A 102 -10.94 -21.39 4.20
C ASN A 102 -9.65 -21.45 5.03
N LYS A 103 -9.04 -20.31 5.38
CA LYS A 103 -7.67 -20.23 5.89
C LYS A 103 -7.51 -19.44 7.18
N SER A 104 -8.38 -18.47 7.45
CA SER A 104 -8.27 -17.53 8.58
C SER A 104 -9.65 -17.07 9.06
N SER A 105 -9.73 -16.66 10.33
CA SER A 105 -10.90 -15.93 10.87
C SER A 105 -10.99 -14.51 10.31
N LYS A 106 -12.17 -13.88 10.42
CA LYS A 106 -12.36 -12.49 9.99
C LYS A 106 -11.47 -11.53 10.80
N GLU A 107 -11.37 -11.77 12.10
CA GLU A 107 -10.57 -10.99 13.03
C GLU A 107 -9.08 -11.02 12.66
N GLU A 108 -8.54 -12.20 12.33
CA GLU A 108 -7.16 -12.34 11.87
C GLU A 108 -6.91 -11.62 10.54
N VAL A 109 -7.84 -11.71 9.60
CA VAL A 109 -7.76 -11.03 8.30
C VAL A 109 -7.77 -9.51 8.51
N CYS A 110 -8.72 -8.97 9.28
CA CYS A 110 -8.79 -7.55 9.60
C CYS A 110 -7.54 -7.05 10.34
N LYS A 111 -7.01 -7.83 11.29
CA LYS A 111 -5.76 -7.52 11.99
C LYS A 111 -4.58 -7.46 11.02
N THR A 112 -4.49 -8.43 10.12
CA THR A 112 -3.41 -8.49 9.12
C THR A 112 -3.49 -7.33 8.13
N ILE A 113 -4.67 -7.01 7.63
CA ILE A 113 -4.88 -5.86 6.74
C ILE A 113 -4.52 -4.56 7.48
N SER A 114 -4.95 -4.39 8.73
CA SER A 114 -4.71 -3.16 9.47
C SER A 114 -3.25 -2.94 9.87
N SER A 115 -2.47 -4.00 10.12
CA SER A 115 -1.04 -3.89 10.43
C SER A 115 -0.13 -3.73 9.21
N ASN A 116 -0.62 -4.03 7.99
CA ASN A 116 0.19 -4.01 6.77
C ASN A 116 -0.27 -2.95 5.73
N ASN A 117 -1.42 -2.31 5.98
CA ASN A 117 -1.92 -1.22 5.17
C ASN A 117 -2.11 0.01 6.05
N PRO A 118 -1.33 1.07 5.87
CA PRO A 118 -1.50 2.27 6.67
C PRO A 118 -2.87 2.92 6.39
N ALA A 119 -3.44 3.53 7.41
CA ALA A 119 -4.55 4.46 7.28
C ALA A 119 -4.06 5.84 6.79
N PHE A 120 -2.84 6.25 7.16
CA PHE A 120 -2.23 7.52 6.79
C PHE A 120 -1.00 7.36 5.90
N ILE A 121 -0.94 8.17 4.84
CA ILE A 121 0.29 8.47 4.13
C ILE A 121 0.39 9.99 3.96
N MET A 122 1.60 10.53 3.98
CA MET A 122 1.83 11.95 3.74
C MET A 122 1.65 12.25 2.24
N ARG A 123 0.40 12.47 1.82
CA ARG A 123 0.03 12.72 0.42
C ARG A 123 0.53 14.09 -0.03
N ASN A 124 0.85 14.23 -1.32
CA ASN A 124 1.40 15.48 -1.86
C ASN A 124 0.49 16.70 -1.62
N HIS A 125 -0.84 16.55 -1.71
CA HIS A 125 -1.75 17.66 -1.44
C HIS A 125 -1.72 18.13 0.03
N LEU A 126 -1.43 17.23 0.97
CA LEU A 126 -1.24 17.58 2.39
C LEU A 126 0.08 18.33 2.56
N VAL A 127 1.14 17.89 1.88
CA VAL A 127 2.44 18.59 1.88
C VAL A 127 2.29 19.99 1.31
N GLU A 128 1.62 20.14 0.16
CA GLU A 128 1.36 21.45 -0.45
C GLU A 128 0.57 22.34 0.50
N LYS A 129 -0.51 21.81 1.11
CA LYS A 129 -1.29 22.56 2.09
C LYS A 129 -0.45 23.00 3.30
N ILE A 130 0.44 22.14 3.80
CA ILE A 130 1.36 22.49 4.89
C ILE A 130 2.28 23.63 4.46
N ILE A 131 2.84 23.58 3.25
CA ILE A 131 3.69 24.65 2.73
C ILE A 131 2.92 25.96 2.67
N GLN A 132 1.70 25.96 2.10
CA GLN A 132 0.86 27.15 2.00
C GLN A 132 0.45 27.71 3.36
N GLU A 133 0.15 26.86 4.35
CA GLU A 133 -0.14 27.30 5.71
C GLU A 133 1.09 27.94 6.38
N LEU A 134 2.28 27.36 6.20
CA LEU A 134 3.51 27.88 6.79
C LEU A 134 3.91 29.25 6.24
N LEU A 135 3.58 29.55 4.98
CA LEU A 135 3.82 30.88 4.38
C LEU A 135 3.04 32.02 5.06
N ILE A 136 1.96 31.67 5.79
CA ILE A 136 1.15 32.62 6.56
C ILE A 136 1.19 32.30 8.07
N ASP A 137 2.29 31.71 8.53
CA ASP A 137 2.57 31.36 9.93
C ASP A 137 1.54 30.43 10.60
N LYS A 138 0.79 29.65 9.81
CA LYS A 138 -0.14 28.62 10.31
C LYS A 138 0.50 27.23 10.29
N LYS A 139 0.11 26.39 11.27
CA LYS A 139 0.69 25.04 11.47
C LYS A 139 -0.37 23.97 11.70
N ASP A 140 -1.65 24.27 11.46
CA ASP A 140 -2.76 23.38 11.78
C ASP A 140 -2.67 22.02 11.08
N THR A 141 -2.44 22.00 9.76
CA THR A 141 -2.33 20.76 8.99
C THR A 141 -1.03 20.03 9.34
N LEU A 142 0.07 20.75 9.57
CA LEU A 142 1.33 20.14 9.99
C LEU A 142 1.18 19.39 11.32
N ASN A 143 0.62 20.05 12.34
CA ASN A 143 0.43 19.45 13.66
C ASN A 143 -0.47 18.21 13.58
N LYS A 144 -1.54 18.26 12.79
CA LYS A 144 -2.42 17.09 12.56
C LYS A 144 -1.68 15.96 11.84
N ALA A 145 -0.91 16.30 10.81
CA ALA A 145 -0.17 15.31 10.02
C ALA A 145 0.91 14.63 10.86
N LEU A 146 1.62 15.35 11.73
CA LEU A 146 2.61 14.77 12.65
C LEU A 146 2.01 13.70 13.55
N VAL A 147 0.85 13.97 14.15
CA VAL A 147 0.14 12.96 14.98
C VAL A 147 -0.24 11.72 14.16
N CYS A 148 -0.69 11.90 12.91
CA CYS A 148 -1.03 10.78 12.04
C CYS A 148 0.20 9.98 11.57
N VAL A 149 1.35 10.64 11.31
CA VAL A 149 2.61 9.99 10.91
C VAL A 149 3.16 9.10 12.01
N GLU A 150 3.00 9.47 13.28
CA GLU A 150 3.44 8.65 14.42
C GLU A 150 2.67 7.34 14.53
N LYS A 151 1.43 7.30 14.02
CA LYS A 151 0.55 6.13 14.09
C LYS A 151 -0.11 5.84 12.74
N PRO A 152 0.68 5.54 11.69
CA PRO A 152 0.17 5.56 10.32
C PRO A 152 -0.79 4.40 10.04
N PHE A 153 -0.79 3.35 10.86
CA PHE A 153 -1.68 2.19 10.76
C PHE A 153 -2.96 2.33 11.62
N GLU A 154 -3.07 3.37 12.44
CA GLU A 154 -4.25 3.63 13.27
C GLU A 154 -5.13 4.70 12.61
N LYS A 155 -6.45 4.47 12.59
CA LYS A 155 -7.41 5.47 12.14
C LYS A 155 -7.87 6.29 13.34
N ILE A 156 -7.40 7.52 13.44
CA ILE A 156 -7.73 8.45 14.52
C ILE A 156 -9.02 9.18 14.14
N LYS A 157 -10.09 8.96 14.92
CA LYS A 157 -11.45 9.45 14.61
C LYS A 157 -11.54 10.97 14.40
N HIS A 158 -10.69 11.77 15.05
CA HIS A 158 -10.69 13.22 14.91
C HIS A 158 -9.94 13.74 13.68
N TYR A 159 -9.27 12.87 12.92
CA TYR A 159 -8.46 13.22 11.75
C TYR A 159 -8.94 12.54 10.48
N GLU A 160 -10.24 12.24 10.37
CA GLU A 160 -10.80 11.56 9.19
C GLU A 160 -10.46 12.24 7.86
N ASN A 161 -10.44 13.58 7.85
CA ASN A 161 -10.08 14.39 6.69
C ASN A 161 -8.62 14.21 6.24
N MET A 162 -7.73 13.71 7.10
CA MET A 162 -6.32 13.49 6.79
C MET A 162 -6.08 12.19 6.01
N TYR A 163 -7.06 11.30 5.94
CA TYR A 163 -6.95 10.00 5.25
C TYR A 163 -7.55 10.02 3.83
N ILE A 164 -8.26 11.09 3.49
CA ILE A 164 -8.96 11.21 2.20
C ILE A 164 -7.94 11.44 1.08
N GLY A 165 -8.20 10.85 -0.09
CA GLY A 165 -7.42 11.14 -1.29
C GLY A 165 -7.61 12.60 -1.75
N PRO A 166 -6.72 13.14 -2.59
CA PRO A 166 -6.90 14.49 -3.14
C PRO A 166 -8.19 14.56 -3.98
N THR A 167 -8.87 15.70 -3.95
CA THR A 167 -9.81 16.06 -5.03
C THR A 167 -9.04 16.39 -6.31
N LYS A 168 -9.72 16.48 -7.45
CA LYS A 168 -9.09 16.84 -8.74
C LYS A 168 -8.36 18.18 -8.66
N GLU A 169 -8.90 19.14 -7.92
CA GLU A 169 -8.33 20.47 -7.73
C GLU A 169 -7.13 20.47 -6.78
N GLN A 170 -6.99 19.41 -5.97
CA GLN A 170 -5.90 19.21 -5.02
C GLN A 170 -4.77 18.37 -5.60
N GLU A 171 -4.89 17.88 -6.85
CA GLU A 171 -3.84 17.13 -7.51
C GLU A 171 -2.60 18.00 -7.74
N VAL A 172 -1.52 17.64 -7.05
CA VAL A 172 -0.23 18.30 -7.21
C VAL A 172 0.48 17.69 -8.42
N LEU A 173 0.33 18.33 -9.58
CA LEU A 173 0.86 17.85 -10.86
C LEU A 173 2.39 17.99 -11.00
N LYS A 174 3.02 18.80 -10.13
CA LYS A 174 4.47 18.98 -10.09
C LYS A 174 4.92 18.84 -8.66
N THR A 175 5.70 17.81 -8.38
CA THR A 175 6.37 17.65 -7.08
C THR A 175 7.85 17.93 -7.25
N PHE A 176 8.43 18.71 -6.34
CA PHE A 176 9.88 18.88 -6.24
C PHE A 176 10.54 17.82 -5.36
N CYS A 177 9.76 16.84 -4.88
CA CYS A 177 10.20 15.74 -4.02
C CYS A 177 10.54 14.46 -4.78
N GLY A 178 10.64 14.50 -6.11
CA GLY A 178 11.10 13.38 -6.93
C GLY A 178 12.43 13.71 -7.60
N THR A 179 13.49 13.00 -7.23
CA THR A 179 14.64 12.74 -8.11
C THR A 179 14.26 11.80 -9.23
#